data_AF-A0A162GST0-F1
#
_entry.id   AF-A0A162GST0-F1
#
_cell.length_a   1.000
_cell.length_b   1.000
_cell.length_c   1.000
_cell.angle_alpha   90.00
_cell.angle_beta   90.00
_cell.angle_gamma   90.00
#
_symmetry.space_group_name_H-M   'P 1'
#
loop_
_entity.id
_entity.type
_entity.pdbx_description
1 polymer ?
#
loop_
_entity_poly.entity_id
_entity_poly.type
_entity_poly.pdbx_seq_one_letter_code
_entity_poly.pdbx_strand_id
1 'polypeptide(L)' 'MAYGDVAAMLGTRAARAVGTVMARYGAEVAWWRVVRSGGAPPVGHEERARVEYEREGTPLVVTPNGYRVDVRAALWRP' A
#
# COMPACT_ATOMS: atom_id res chain seq x y z
N MET A 1 -1.10 0.57 5.78
CA MET A 1 -0.29 -0.58 6.27
C MET A 1 0.79 -0.90 5.27
N ALA A 2 1.97 -1.36 5.70
CA ALA A 2 2.97 -1.88 4.79
C ALA A 2 2.75 -3.38 4.50
N TYR A 3 3.26 -3.89 3.38
CA TYR A 3 3.26 -5.33 3.07
C TYR A 3 3.88 -6.19 4.21
N GLY A 4 4.84 -5.61 4.95
CA GLY A 4 5.45 -6.25 6.12
C GLY A 4 4.49 -6.39 7.30
N ASP A 5 3.58 -5.43 7.49
CA ASP A 5 2.60 -5.46 8.59
C ASP A 5 1.52 -6.52 8.32
N VAL A 6 1.11 -6.66 7.06
CA VAL A 6 0.17 -7.72 6.64
C VAL A 6 0.80 -9.10 6.84
N ALA A 7 2.06 -9.26 6.44
CA ALA A 7 2.78 -10.51 6.66
C ALA A 7 2.92 -10.82 8.17
N ALA A 8 3.29 -9.82 8.97
CA ALA A 8 3.44 -9.94 10.42
C ALA A 8 2.10 -10.27 11.12
N MET A 9 0.99 -9.65 10.71
CA MET A 9 -0.36 -10.02 11.20
C MET A 9 -0.73 -11.46 10.85
N LEU A 10 -0.31 -11.96 9.68
CA LEU A 10 -0.50 -13.34 9.28
C LEU A 10 0.50 -14.31 9.93
N GLY A 11 1.39 -13.83 10.82
CA GLY A 11 2.43 -14.64 11.47
C GLY A 11 3.57 -15.06 10.53
N THR A 12 3.72 -14.40 9.38
CA THR A 12 4.73 -14.75 8.35
C THR A 12 5.70 -13.59 8.09
N ARG A 13 6.87 -13.88 7.54
CA ARG A 13 7.79 -12.84 7.02
C ARG A 13 7.67 -12.65 5.50
N ALA A 14 6.62 -13.21 4.89
CA ALA A 14 6.50 -13.39 3.44
C ALA A 14 5.91 -12.17 2.72
N ALA A 15 6.44 -10.96 2.98
CA ALA A 15 5.97 -9.72 2.37
C ALA A 15 5.95 -9.76 0.83
N ARG A 16 6.90 -10.49 0.21
CA ARG A 16 6.92 -10.71 -1.24
C ARG A 16 5.77 -11.60 -1.73
N ALA A 17 5.41 -12.63 -0.97
CA ALA A 17 4.29 -13.50 -1.31
C ALA A 17 2.96 -12.75 -1.21
N VAL A 18 2.78 -11.89 -0.20
CA VAL A 18 1.63 -10.97 -0.10
C VAL A 18 1.57 -10.06 -1.32
N GLY A 19 2.71 -9.51 -1.75
CA GLY A 19 2.81 -8.74 -3.00
C GLY A 19 2.36 -9.53 -4.23
N THR A 20 2.77 -10.79 -4.37
CA THR A 20 2.35 -11.67 -5.46
C THR A 20 0.85 -11.99 -5.43
N VAL A 21 0.30 -12.27 -4.25
CA VAL A 21 -1.14 -12.53 -4.07
C VAL A 21 -1.95 -11.29 -4.43
N MET A 22 -1.54 -10.10 -3.96
CA MET A 22 -2.19 -8.84 -4.31
C MET A 22 -2.09 -8.56 -5.82
N ALA A 23 -0.97 -8.88 -6.47
CA ALA A 23 -0.83 -8.70 -7.92
C ALA A 23 -1.73 -9.66 -8.74
N ARG A 24 -1.97 -10.88 -8.25
CA ARG A 24 -2.75 -11.91 -8.98
C ARG A 24 -4.24 -11.93 -8.62
N TYR A 25 -4.59 -11.60 -7.38
CA TYR A 25 -5.91 -11.79 -6.81
C TYR A 25 -6.41 -10.54 -6.06
N GLY A 26 -5.63 -9.46 -6.04
CA GLY A 26 -5.94 -8.26 -5.26
C GLY A 26 -7.06 -7.39 -5.85
N ALA A 27 -7.60 -7.73 -7.03
CA ALA A 27 -8.55 -6.89 -7.74
C ALA A 27 -9.87 -6.65 -6.98
N GLU A 28 -10.27 -7.58 -6.11
CA GLU A 28 -11.51 -7.48 -5.31
C GLU A 28 -11.29 -7.01 -3.86
N VAL A 29 -10.05 -6.67 -3.49
CA VAL A 29 -9.71 -6.19 -2.15
C VAL A 29 -9.13 -4.78 -2.21
N ALA A 30 -9.10 -4.07 -1.08
CA ALA A 30 -8.54 -2.72 -0.98
C ALA A 30 -6.99 -2.72 -1.05
N TRP A 31 -6.44 -3.23 -2.15
CA TRP A 31 -5.01 -3.43 -2.38
C TRP A 31 -4.20 -2.14 -2.26
N TRP A 32 -4.80 -0.98 -2.53
CA TRP A 32 -4.16 0.33 -2.40
C TRP A 32 -3.76 0.63 -0.96
N ARG A 33 -4.43 0.08 0.06
CA ARG A 33 -4.07 0.31 1.47
C ARG A 33 -2.77 -0.37 1.91
N VAL A 34 -2.22 -1.23 1.05
CA VAL A 34 -0.96 -1.95 1.27
C VAL A 34 0.14 -1.32 0.43
N VAL A 35 0.99 -0.54 1.08
CA VAL A 35 2.09 0.20 0.44
C VAL A 35 3.44 -0.45 0.69
N ARG A 36 4.43 -0.11 -0.14
CA ARG A 36 5.83 -0.48 0.12
C ARG A 36 6.32 0.22 1.41
N SER A 37 7.39 -0.28 2.03
CA SER A 37 7.91 0.25 3.31
C SER A 37 8.18 1.77 3.29
N GLY A 38 8.51 2.34 2.13
CA GLY A 38 8.70 3.79 1.95
C GLY A 38 7.43 4.61 1.73
N GLY A 39 6.25 3.98 1.72
CA GLY A 39 4.96 4.60 1.37
C GLY A 39 4.65 4.62 -0.12
N ALA A 40 5.54 4.10 -0.97
CA ALA A 40 5.32 4.09 -2.41
C ALA A 40 4.17 3.13 -2.76
N PRO A 41 3.25 3.53 -3.67
CA PRO A 41 2.22 2.64 -4.20
C PRO A 41 2.83 1.42 -4.92
N PRO A 42 2.06 0.35 -5.18
CA PRO A 42 2.52 -0.77 -6.00
C PRO A 42 2.94 -0.31 -7.41
N VAL A 43 4.00 -0.91 -7.95
CA VAL A 43 4.54 -0.57 -9.28
C VAL A 43 3.49 -0.87 -10.36
N GLY A 44 3.35 0.04 -11.32
CA GLY A 44 2.44 -0.11 -12.47
C GLY A 44 0.95 0.09 -12.12
N HIS A 45 0.66 0.53 -10.89
CA HIS A 45 -0.69 0.77 -10.39
C HIS A 45 -0.82 2.16 -9.76
N GLU A 46 0.14 3.05 -10.01
CA GLU A 46 0.26 4.35 -9.36
C GLU A 46 -0.97 5.24 -9.61
N GLU A 47 -1.49 5.30 -10.83
CA GLU A 47 -2.68 6.10 -11.14
C GLU A 47 -3.94 5.54 -10.47
N ARG A 48 -4.16 4.23 -10.56
CA ARG A 48 -5.32 3.57 -9.93
C ARG A 48 -5.30 3.73 -8.42
N ALA A 49 -4.13 3.57 -7.81
CA ALA A 49 -3.96 3.73 -6.37
C ALA A 49 -4.24 5.18 -5.94
N ARG A 50 -3.83 6.15 -6.76
CA ARG A 50 -4.05 7.58 -6.48
C ARG A 50 -5.53 7.94 -6.36
N VAL A 51 -6.35 7.45 -7.28
CA VAL A 51 -7.81 7.69 -7.26
C VAL A 51 -8.41 7.21 -5.94
N GLU A 52 -8.01 6.02 -5.48
CA GLU A 52 -8.52 5.47 -4.23
C GLU A 52 -7.97 6.19 -2.99
N TYR A 53 -6.71 6.63 -3.01
CA TYR A 53 -6.15 7.45 -1.94
C TYR A 53 -6.87 8.80 -1.81
N GLU A 54 -7.14 9.46 -2.92
CA GLU A 54 -7.88 10.73 -2.94
C GLU A 54 -9.32 10.52 -2.45
N ARG A 55 -9.98 9.43 -2.86
CA ARG A 55 -11.31 9.04 -2.35
C ARG A 55 -11.34 8.82 -0.84
N GLU A 56 -10.31 8.17 -0.30
CA GLU A 56 -10.22 7.88 1.13
C GLU A 56 -9.63 9.04 1.96
N GLY A 57 -9.19 10.12 1.32
CA GLY A 57 -8.47 11.20 2.01
C GLY A 57 -7.14 10.73 2.61
N THR A 58 -6.49 9.73 2.00
CA THR A 58 -5.22 9.21 2.48
C THR A 58 -4.14 10.29 2.37
N PRO A 59 -3.41 10.61 3.46
CA PRO A 59 -2.33 11.59 3.41
C PRO A 59 -1.24 11.20 2.39
N LEU A 60 -1.02 12.06 1.40
CA LEU A 60 0.00 11.87 0.37
C LEU A 60 1.11 12.91 0.49
N VAL A 61 2.35 12.49 0.23
CA VAL A 61 3.53 13.34 0.12
C VAL A 61 3.98 13.37 -1.34
N VAL A 62 4.09 14.56 -1.90
CA VAL A 62 4.66 14.78 -3.24
C VAL A 62 6.16 14.51 -3.20
N THR A 63 6.66 13.80 -4.20
CA THR A 63 8.08 13.46 -4.37
C THR A 63 8.53 13.88 -5.77
N PRO A 64 9.83 14.03 -6.03
CA PRO A 64 10.33 14.34 -7.38
C PRO A 64 9.87 13.34 -8.45
N ASN A 65 9.58 12.10 -8.06
CA ASN A 65 9.22 11.00 -8.96
C ASN A 65 7.74 10.61 -8.90
N GLY A 66 6.87 11.50 -8.36
CA GLY A 66 5.44 11.24 -8.20
C GLY A 66 4.98 11.46 -6.77
N TYR A 67 4.39 10.45 -6.15
CA TYR A 67 3.85 10.58 -4.80
C TYR A 67 4.09 9.32 -3.97
N ARG A 68 3.99 9.47 -2.65
CA ARG A 68 3.96 8.35 -1.70
C ARG A 68 2.95 8.64 -0.61
N VAL A 69 2.41 7.60 0.00
CA VAL A 69 1.58 7.72 1.21
C VAL A 69 2.48 8.18 2.36
N ASP A 70 2.00 9.14 3.15
CA ASP A 70 2.61 9.45 4.44
C ASP A 70 2.30 8.29 5.40
N VAL A 71 3.21 7.32 5.46
CA VAL A 71 3.06 6.14 6.31
C VAL A 71 2.92 6.49 7.78
N ARG A 72 3.45 7.62 8.25
CA ARG A 72 3.35 8.01 9.67
C ARG A 72 1.97 8.57 9.99
N ALA A 73 1.40 9.37 9.10
CA ALA A 73 0.06 9.91 9.25
C ALA A 73 -1.04 8.88 8.93
N ALA A 74 -0.75 7.91 8.04
CA ALA A 74 -1.67 6.85 7.61
C ALA A 74 -1.43 5.50 8.32
N LEU A 75 -0.83 5.53 9.51
CA LEU A 75 -0.59 4.34 10.32
C LEU A 75 -1.93 3.76 10.77
N TRP A 76 -2.22 2.53 10.34
CA TRP A 76 -3.35 1.78 10.84
C TRP A 76 -3.04 1.28 12.25
N ARG A 77 -3.96 1.54 13.20
CA ARG A 77 -3.93 1.02 14.57
C ARG A 77 -5.13 0.07 14.74
N PRO A 78 -4.92 -1.17 15.24
CA PRO A 78 -6.00 -2.12 15.49
C PRO A 78 -6.92 -1.67 16.63
#